data_AF-A0A6F7W0X6-F1
#
_entry.id   AF-A0A6F7W0X6-F1
#
_cell.length_a   1.000
_cell.length_b   1.000
_cell.length_c   1.000
_cell.angle_alpha   90.00
_cell.angle_beta   90.00
_cell.angle_gamma   90.00
#
_symmetry.space_group_name_H-M   'P 1'
#
loop_
_entity.id
_entity.type
_entity.pdbx_description
1 polymer ?
#
loop_
_entity_poly.entity_id
_entity_poly.type
_entity_poly.pdbx_seq_one_letter_code
_entity_poly.pdbx_strand_id
1 'polypeptide(L)'
;PDWRTGLTALPATTAYAARVAECAREWPAGYVAHHYTRYMGDLSGGQYVRDTAEKTWGFDRKGDGVRFYVFESIGNPAAFKREYRALLDALPVDDLEKQRVVEECKRAYALNAGIFQELAEEFRLSA
;
A
#
# COMPACT_ATOMS: atom_id res chain seq x y z
N PRO A 1 12.59 -12.75 -17.05
CA PRO A 1 13.95 -12.19 -16.83
C PRO A 1 14.02 -10.68 -17.11
N ASP A 2 13.43 -10.23 -18.23
CA ASP A 2 13.53 -8.84 -18.71
C ASP A 2 12.40 -7.92 -18.23
N TRP A 3 11.74 -8.28 -17.12
CA TRP A 3 10.59 -7.51 -16.61
C TRP A 3 10.95 -6.05 -16.31
N ARG A 4 12.18 -5.79 -15.83
CA ARG A 4 12.63 -4.44 -15.45
C ARG A 4 12.60 -3.45 -16.62
N THR A 5 12.91 -3.91 -17.84
CA THR A 5 12.94 -3.06 -19.03
C THR A 5 11.58 -2.95 -19.71
N GLY A 6 10.63 -3.80 -19.35
CA GLY A 6 9.26 -3.80 -19.91
C GLY A 6 8.23 -3.06 -19.05
N LEU A 7 8.58 -2.61 -17.84
CA LEU A 7 7.67 -1.88 -16.97
C LEU A 7 7.82 -0.37 -17.15
N THR A 8 6.69 0.32 -17.32
CA THR A 8 6.60 1.78 -17.26
C THR A 8 5.65 2.18 -16.14
N ALA A 9 6.08 3.08 -15.26
CA ALA A 9 5.21 3.63 -14.24
C ALA A 9 4.28 4.67 -14.86
N LEU A 10 2.97 4.51 -14.65
CA LEU A 10 1.98 5.52 -15.05
C LEU A 10 2.18 6.82 -14.24
N PRO A 11 1.72 7.98 -14.74
CA PRO A 11 1.88 9.27 -14.06
C PRO A 11 1.44 9.27 -12.58
N ALA A 12 0.30 8.70 -12.23
CA ALA A 12 -0.17 8.58 -10.84
C ALA A 12 0.75 7.71 -9.99
N THR A 13 1.32 6.64 -10.57
CA THR A 13 2.30 5.80 -9.85
C THR A 13 3.57 6.59 -9.55
N THR A 14 4.06 7.35 -10.52
CA THR A 14 5.24 8.22 -10.35
C THR A 14 4.96 9.32 -9.32
N ALA A 15 3.80 9.96 -9.38
CA ALA A 15 3.38 10.99 -8.43
C ALA A 15 3.28 10.44 -7.00
N TYR A 16 2.71 9.24 -6.84
CA TYR A 16 2.61 8.61 -5.52
C TYR A 16 4.00 8.24 -4.97
N ALA A 17 4.85 7.60 -5.78
CA ALA A 17 6.21 7.27 -5.38
C ALA A 17 7.02 8.53 -4.98
N ALA A 18 6.89 9.62 -5.74
CA ALA A 18 7.52 10.90 -5.43
C ALA A 18 7.06 11.46 -4.08
N ARG A 19 5.75 11.42 -3.78
CA ARG A 19 5.22 11.89 -2.50
C ARG A 19 5.73 11.07 -1.31
N VAL A 20 5.81 9.74 -1.46
CA VAL A 20 6.38 8.87 -0.42
C VAL A 20 7.85 9.23 -0.17
N ALA A 21 8.63 9.42 -1.23
CA ALA A 21 10.04 9.79 -1.13
C ALA A 21 10.27 11.17 -0.51
N GLU A 22 9.41 12.15 -0.82
CA GLU A 22 9.41 13.48 -0.19
C GLU A 22 9.18 13.36 1.33
N CYS A 23 8.10 12.68 1.75
CA CYS A 23 7.83 12.46 3.17
C CYS A 23 8.98 11.73 3.87
N ALA A 24 9.57 10.71 3.23
CA ALA A 24 10.69 9.98 3.82
C ALA A 24 11.92 10.87 4.09
N ARG A 25 12.17 11.88 3.25
CA ARG A 25 13.31 12.81 3.42
C ARG A 25 13.02 13.93 4.40
N GLU A 26 11.82 14.49 4.33
CA GLU A 26 11.52 15.81 4.91
C GLU A 26 10.53 15.73 6.07
N TRP A 27 9.76 14.66 6.16
CA TRP A 27 8.66 14.56 7.11
C TRP A 27 8.38 13.11 7.58
N PRO A 28 9.13 12.61 8.59
CA PRO A 28 9.01 11.24 9.06
C PRO A 28 7.59 10.83 9.50
N ALA A 29 6.84 11.72 10.16
CA ALA A 29 5.46 11.42 10.56
C ALA A 29 4.54 11.27 9.33
N GLY A 30 4.76 12.05 8.26
CA GLY A 30 4.08 11.86 6.99
C GLY A 30 4.46 10.54 6.30
N TYR A 31 5.71 10.07 6.46
CA TYR A 31 6.10 8.76 5.96
C TYR A 31 5.35 7.62 6.68
N VAL A 32 5.14 7.75 8.00
CA VAL A 32 4.31 6.82 8.77
C VAL A 32 2.86 6.78 8.26
N ALA A 33 2.30 7.90 7.78
CA ALA A 33 0.97 7.93 7.18
C ALA A 33 0.84 7.02 5.94
N HIS A 34 1.86 7.02 5.08
CA HIS A 34 1.94 6.15 3.90
C HIS A 34 2.15 4.69 4.28
N HIS A 35 3.02 4.43 5.25
CA HIS A 35 3.25 3.09 5.79
C HIS A 35 1.94 2.51 6.36
N TYR A 36 1.22 3.27 7.20
CA TYR A 36 -0.07 2.86 7.74
C TYR A 36 -1.07 2.52 6.62
N THR A 37 -1.27 3.43 5.66
CA THR A 37 -2.26 3.28 4.59
C THR A 37 -2.02 2.01 3.77
N ARG A 38 -0.76 1.71 3.42
CA ARG A 38 -0.40 0.54 2.62
C ARG A 38 -0.43 -0.76 3.43
N TYR A 39 0.41 -0.87 4.45
CA TYR A 39 0.66 -2.16 5.11
C TYR A 39 -0.52 -2.64 5.96
N MET A 40 -1.27 -1.75 6.60
CA MET A 40 -2.50 -2.16 7.32
C MET A 40 -3.60 -2.59 6.35
N GLY A 41 -3.63 -1.99 5.15
CA GLY A 41 -4.50 -2.41 4.05
C GLY A 41 -4.13 -3.80 3.53
N ASP A 42 -2.84 -4.06 3.30
CA ASP A 42 -2.35 -5.34 2.77
C ASP A 42 -2.57 -6.51 3.75
N LEU A 43 -2.43 -6.25 5.07
CA LEU A 43 -2.75 -7.19 6.15
C LEU A 43 -4.26 -7.30 6.48
N SER A 44 -5.10 -6.58 5.75
CA SER A 44 -6.55 -6.61 5.90
C SER A 44 -7.20 -6.99 4.57
N GLY A 45 -7.47 -6.01 3.69
CA GLY A 45 -8.11 -6.24 2.39
C GLY A 45 -7.22 -6.96 1.38
N GLY A 46 -5.90 -6.85 1.47
CA GLY A 46 -4.97 -7.51 0.54
C GLY A 46 -5.13 -9.03 0.47
N GLN A 47 -5.59 -9.65 1.56
CA GLN A 47 -5.87 -11.10 1.59
C GLN A 47 -7.04 -11.49 0.66
N TYR A 48 -8.06 -10.64 0.55
CA TYR A 48 -9.16 -10.84 -0.39
C TYR A 48 -8.69 -10.67 -1.84
N VAL A 49 -7.81 -9.71 -2.10
CA VAL A 49 -7.21 -9.51 -3.43
C VAL A 49 -6.38 -10.72 -3.85
N ARG A 50 -5.57 -11.27 -2.94
CA ARG A 50 -4.84 -12.54 -3.16
C ARG A 50 -5.79 -13.66 -3.55
N ASP A 51 -6.82 -13.92 -2.74
CA ASP A 51 -7.74 -15.03 -2.96
C ASP A 51 -8.51 -14.88 -4.27
N THR A 52 -8.79 -13.65 -4.70
CA THR A 52 -9.39 -13.36 -6.01
C THR A 52 -8.41 -13.65 -7.13
N ALA A 53 -7.18 -13.15 -7.05
CA ALA A 53 -6.13 -13.37 -8.04
C ALA A 53 -5.82 -14.87 -8.24
N GLU A 54 -5.68 -15.63 -7.15
CA GLU A 54 -5.44 -17.08 -7.20
C GLU A 54 -6.55 -17.80 -7.98
N LYS A 55 -7.81 -17.47 -7.70
CA LYS A 55 -8.98 -18.07 -8.38
C LYS A 55 -9.09 -17.64 -9.84
N THR A 56 -8.95 -16.35 -10.12
CA THR A 56 -9.16 -15.78 -11.45
C THR A 56 -8.10 -16.26 -12.45
N TRP A 57 -6.85 -16.41 -12.00
CA TRP A 57 -5.73 -16.75 -12.89
C TRP A 57 -5.16 -18.16 -12.68
N GLY A 58 -5.74 -18.96 -11.77
CA GLY A 58 -5.33 -20.33 -11.53
C GLY A 58 -3.94 -20.45 -10.89
N PHE A 59 -3.52 -19.46 -10.10
CA PHE A 59 -2.24 -19.53 -9.39
C PHE A 59 -2.28 -20.49 -8.20
N ASP A 60 -1.14 -21.10 -7.93
CA ASP A 60 -0.96 -21.89 -6.71
C ASP A 60 -1.19 -21.02 -5.47
N ARG A 61 -1.82 -21.62 -4.45
CA ARG A 61 -2.12 -20.94 -3.20
C ARG A 61 -0.83 -20.41 -2.55
N LYS A 62 -0.77 -19.11 -2.29
CA LYS A 62 0.41 -18.38 -1.78
C LYS A 62 1.67 -18.59 -2.64
N GLY A 63 1.49 -18.95 -3.91
CA GLY A 63 2.57 -19.27 -4.85
C GLY A 63 3.06 -18.07 -5.66
N ASP A 64 3.70 -18.39 -6.77
CA ASP A 64 4.13 -17.41 -7.76
C ASP A 64 2.93 -16.64 -8.36
N GLY A 65 3.14 -15.34 -8.64
CA GLY A 65 2.09 -14.42 -9.10
C GLY A 65 1.39 -13.65 -7.98
N VAL A 66 1.39 -14.15 -6.73
CA VAL A 66 0.70 -13.50 -5.60
C VAL A 66 1.56 -13.29 -4.34
N ARG A 67 2.88 -13.51 -4.45
CA ARG A 67 3.83 -13.42 -3.31
C ARG A 67 3.81 -12.08 -2.56
N PHE A 68 3.41 -10.98 -3.21
CA PHE A 68 3.23 -9.67 -2.57
C PHE A 68 2.27 -9.72 -1.36
N TYR A 69 1.27 -10.61 -1.39
CA TYR A 69 0.28 -10.75 -0.32
C TYR A 69 0.62 -11.85 0.71
N VAL A 70 1.83 -12.40 0.65
CA VAL A 70 2.28 -13.51 1.51
C VAL A 70 3.30 -12.98 2.53
N PHE A 71 2.91 -12.94 3.79
CA PHE A 71 3.71 -12.40 4.90
C PHE A 71 4.20 -13.51 5.83
N GLU A 72 5.16 -14.32 5.40
CA GLU A 72 5.61 -15.52 6.13
C GLU A 72 6.21 -15.21 7.51
N SER A 73 6.85 -14.06 7.66
CA SER A 73 7.41 -13.61 8.94
C SER A 73 6.36 -13.09 9.92
N ILE A 74 5.10 -12.94 9.51
CA ILE A 74 3.99 -12.48 10.37
C ILE A 74 3.10 -13.68 10.72
N GLY A 75 3.45 -14.36 11.81
CA GLY A 75 2.71 -15.54 12.28
C GLY A 75 1.28 -15.23 12.75
N ASN A 76 1.07 -14.08 13.40
CA ASN A 76 -0.25 -13.64 13.88
C ASN A 76 -0.57 -12.21 13.40
N PRO A 77 -1.31 -12.06 12.28
CA PRO A 77 -1.66 -10.75 11.74
C PRO A 77 -2.49 -9.88 12.69
N ALA A 78 -3.35 -10.48 13.53
CA ALA A 78 -4.15 -9.71 14.48
C ALA A 78 -3.28 -9.12 15.60
N ALA A 79 -2.33 -9.90 16.11
CA ALA A 79 -1.35 -9.42 17.09
C ALA A 79 -0.45 -8.34 16.50
N PHE A 80 0.07 -8.55 15.28
CA PHE A 80 0.90 -7.57 14.58
C PHE A 80 0.16 -6.24 14.39
N LYS A 81 -1.09 -6.26 13.92
CA LYS A 81 -1.90 -5.04 13.75
C LYS A 81 -2.20 -4.33 15.08
N ARG A 82 -2.26 -5.04 16.20
CA ARG A 82 -2.45 -4.44 17.52
C ARG A 82 -1.17 -3.74 17.99
N GLU A 83 -0.03 -4.41 17.87
CA GLU A 83 1.28 -3.84 18.18
C GLU A 83 1.59 -2.62 17.32
N TYR A 84 1.34 -2.70 16.01
CA TYR A 84 1.51 -1.58 15.10
C TYR A 84 0.70 -0.35 15.54
N ARG A 85 -0.56 -0.53 15.97
CA ARG A 85 -1.39 0.58 16.48
C ARG A 85 -0.85 1.15 17.79
N ALA A 86 -0.38 0.30 18.71
CA ALA A 86 0.24 0.76 19.94
C ALA A 86 1.50 1.62 19.67
N LEU A 87 2.28 1.29 18.64
CA LEU A 87 3.42 2.11 18.20
C LEU A 87 2.97 3.47 17.63
N LEU A 88 1.87 3.51 16.89
CA LEU A 88 1.29 4.77 16.42
C LEU A 88 0.82 5.64 17.59
N ASP A 89 0.14 5.05 18.57
CA ASP A 89 -0.36 5.75 19.76
C ASP A 89 0.78 6.34 20.60
N ALA A 90 1.97 5.72 20.55
CA ALA A 90 3.17 6.13 21.27
C ALA A 90 4.04 7.17 20.52
N LEU A 91 3.64 7.61 19.32
CA LEU A 91 4.43 8.58 18.56
C LEU A 91 4.55 9.92 19.32
N PRO A 92 5.76 10.51 19.40
CA PRO A 92 5.99 11.77 20.11
C PRO A 92 5.59 12.97 19.23
N VAL A 93 4.31 13.06 18.87
CA VAL A 93 3.74 14.12 18.03
C VAL A 93 2.65 14.86 18.78
N ASP A 94 2.57 16.18 18.59
CA ASP A 94 1.50 16.99 19.15
C ASP A 94 0.20 16.85 18.36
N ASP A 95 -0.89 17.47 18.84
CA ASP A 95 -2.20 17.32 18.21
C ASP A 95 -2.29 17.98 16.82
N LEU A 96 -1.50 19.01 16.56
CA LEU A 96 -1.43 19.65 15.23
C LEU A 96 -0.76 18.70 14.23
N GLU A 97 0.34 18.09 14.63
CA GLU A 97 1.06 17.13 13.80
C GLU A 97 0.24 15.85 13.58
N LYS A 98 -0.52 15.38 14.58
CA LYS A 98 -1.50 14.30 14.40
C LYS A 98 -2.54 14.64 13.32
N GLN A 99 -3.12 15.84 13.35
CA GLN A 99 -4.07 16.27 12.32
C GLN A 99 -3.42 16.26 10.93
N ARG A 100 -2.18 16.77 10.83
CA ARG A 100 -1.42 16.78 9.58
C ARG A 100 -1.16 15.36 9.06
N VAL A 101 -0.82 14.41 9.92
CA VAL A 101 -0.68 12.98 9.58
C VAL A 101 -1.99 12.38 9.09
N VAL A 102 -3.12 12.71 9.73
CA VAL A 102 -4.45 12.25 9.29
C VAL A 102 -4.79 12.76 7.89
N GLU A 103 -4.50 14.03 7.59
CA GLU A 103 -4.66 14.57 6.23
C GLU A 103 -3.74 13.89 5.22
N GLU A 104 -2.51 13.54 5.60
CA GLU A 104 -1.61 12.79 4.73
C GLU A 104 -2.09 11.35 4.50
N CYS A 105 -2.72 10.70 5.47
CA CYS A 105 -3.39 9.41 5.26
C CYS A 105 -4.49 9.54 4.19
N LYS A 106 -5.34 10.58 4.26
CA LYS A 106 -6.36 10.84 3.24
C LYS A 106 -5.73 11.06 1.87
N ARG A 107 -4.63 11.81 1.81
CA ARG A 107 -3.87 12.01 0.57
C ARG A 107 -3.28 10.70 0.04
N ALA A 108 -2.74 9.85 0.89
CA ALA A 108 -2.25 8.52 0.51
C ALA A 108 -3.38 7.66 -0.09
N TYR A 109 -4.58 7.68 0.50
CA TYR A 109 -5.75 7.02 -0.08
C TYR A 109 -6.12 7.58 -1.47
N ALA A 110 -6.14 8.91 -1.63
CA ALA A 110 -6.43 9.54 -2.91
C ALA A 110 -5.37 9.19 -3.98
N LEU A 111 -4.10 9.14 -3.62
CA LEU A 111 -3.01 8.74 -4.51
C LEU A 111 -3.13 7.27 -4.93
N ASN A 112 -3.48 6.36 -4.01
CA ASN A 112 -3.77 4.96 -4.36
C ASN A 112 -4.98 4.88 -5.32
N ALA A 113 -6.04 5.65 -5.07
CA ALA A 113 -7.21 5.69 -5.94
C ALA A 113 -6.85 6.17 -7.36
N GLY A 114 -5.98 7.19 -7.47
CA GLY A 114 -5.46 7.67 -8.74
C GLY A 114 -4.71 6.59 -9.52
N ILE A 115 -3.91 5.74 -8.85
CA ILE A 115 -3.26 4.59 -9.50
C ILE A 115 -4.32 3.64 -10.09
N PHE A 116 -5.35 3.27 -9.32
CA PHE A 116 -6.39 2.38 -9.84
C PHE A 116 -7.17 2.98 -10.99
N GLN A 117 -7.42 4.30 -10.96
CA GLN A 117 -8.08 4.99 -12.06
C GLN A 117 -7.24 4.94 -13.34
N GLU A 118 -5.95 5.31 -13.27
CA GLU A 118 -5.08 5.27 -14.46
C GLU A 118 -4.87 3.85 -14.98
N LEU A 119 -4.75 2.85 -14.09
CA LEU A 119 -4.68 1.45 -14.50
C LEU A 119 -5.96 1.00 -15.23
N ALA A 120 -7.14 1.44 -14.78
CA ALA A 120 -8.40 1.13 -15.45
C ALA A 120 -8.53 1.84 -16.81
N GLU A 121 -7.96 3.04 -16.95
CA GLU A 121 -7.91 3.78 -18.20
C GLU A 121 -6.93 3.18 -19.23
N GLU A 122 -5.79 2.67 -18.76
CA GLU A 122 -4.78 1.98 -19.58
C GLU A 122 -5.24 0.58 -20.00
N PHE A 123 -5.76 -0.20 -19.05
CA PHE A 123 -6.21 -1.58 -19.26
C PHE A 123 -7.74 -1.67 -19.33
N ARG A 124 -8.34 -0.88 -20.21
CA ARG A 124 -9.80 -0.93 -20.43
C ARG A 124 -10.21 -2.34 -20.83
N LEU A 125 -11.16 -2.91 -20.11
CA LEU A 125 -11.82 -4.13 -20.53
C LEU A 125 -12.57 -3.82 -21.84
N SER A 126 -12.09 -4.38 -22.95
CA SER A 126 -12.88 -4.42 -24.18
C SER A 126 -14.14 -5.24 -23.90
N ALA A 127 -15.31 -4.66 -24.16
CA ALA A 127 -16.60 -5.35 -24.05
C ALA A 127 -16.67 -6.57 -24.99
#